data_AF-A0A1C6MGT0-F1
#
_entry.id   AF-A0A1C6MGT0-F1
#
_cell.length_a   1.000
_cell.length_b   1.000
_cell.length_c   1.000
_cell.angle_alpha   90.00
_cell.angle_beta   90.00
_cell.angle_gamma   90.00
#
_symmetry.space_group_name_H-M   'P 1'
#
loop_
_entity.id
_entity.type
_entity.pdbx_description
1 polymer ?
#
loop_
_entity_poly.entity_id
_entity_poly.type
_entity_poly.pdbx_seq_one_letter_code
_entity_poly.pdbx_strand_id
1 'polypeptide(L)'
;MWLGAAASAVALLAFFDVKSFDQLAAKLDPEAAAIDACEDADRAWNERGRSFGLGLEQAHRIYSRKIMAVAKETEDIALKELLKSEGGAAAETADAYARDESLTSGAVVEGFNAEQARKKHCSALRKSD
;
A
#
# COMPACT_ATOMS: atom_id res chain seq x y z
N MET A 1 -17.27 -35.52 3.15
CA MET A 1 -15.89 -35.18 3.57
C MET A 1 -15.60 -33.75 3.14
N TRP A 2 -15.90 -32.75 3.96
CA TRP A 2 -15.62 -31.33 3.67
C TRP A 2 -15.07 -30.58 4.89
N LEU A 3 -15.31 -31.10 6.10
CA LEU A 3 -14.77 -30.56 7.36
C LEU A 3 -13.24 -30.72 7.50
N GLY A 4 -12.64 -31.70 6.82
CA GLY A 4 -11.20 -31.99 6.93
C GLY A 4 -10.30 -30.94 6.26
N ALA A 5 -10.71 -30.41 5.11
CA ALA A 5 -9.93 -29.42 4.35
C ALA A 5 -9.99 -28.02 4.97
N ALA A 6 -11.13 -27.64 5.55
CA ALA A 6 -11.26 -26.38 6.26
C ALA A 6 -10.44 -26.37 7.56
N ALA A 7 -10.42 -27.49 8.30
CA ALA A 7 -9.62 -27.61 9.53
C ALA A 7 -8.11 -27.55 9.27
N SER A 8 -7.62 -28.18 8.19
CA SER A 8 -6.19 -28.13 7.83
C SER A 8 -5.75 -26.76 7.33
N ALA A 9 -6.60 -26.05 6.59
CA ALA A 9 -6.37 -24.65 6.20
C ALA A 9 -6.24 -23.72 7.42
N VAL A 10 -7.16 -23.82 8.37
CA VAL A 10 -7.13 -23.00 9.60
C VAL A 10 -5.93 -23.37 10.48
N ALA A 11 -5.57 -24.65 10.56
CA ALA A 11 -4.38 -25.10 11.30
C ALA A 11 -3.08 -24.56 10.69
N LEU A 12 -2.97 -24.50 9.36
CA LEU A 12 -1.83 -23.89 8.66
C LEU A 12 -1.71 -22.39 8.98
N LEU A 13 -2.82 -21.64 8.86
CA LEU A 13 -2.83 -20.21 9.18
C LEU A 13 -2.44 -19.95 10.65
N ALA A 14 -2.96 -20.77 11.57
CA ALA A 14 -2.63 -20.67 12.99
C ALA A 14 -1.17 -21.06 13.29
N PHE A 15 -0.62 -22.09 12.66
CA PHE A 15 0.78 -22.50 12.86
C PHE A 15 1.75 -21.40 12.47
N PHE A 16 1.47 -20.70 11.38
CA PHE A 16 2.26 -19.57 10.92
C PHE A 16 1.86 -18.24 11.58
N ASP A 17 0.91 -18.22 12.52
CA ASP A 17 0.39 -16.99 13.16
C ASP A 17 -0.01 -15.91 12.14
N VAL A 18 -0.79 -16.31 11.14
CA VAL A 18 -1.29 -15.44 10.05
C VAL A 18 -2.81 -15.57 9.91
N LYS A 19 -3.45 -14.53 9.35
CA LYS A 19 -4.91 -14.42 9.25
C LYS A 19 -5.46 -14.62 7.84
N SER A 20 -4.62 -14.66 6.82
CA SER A 20 -5.00 -14.89 5.43
C SER A 20 -3.96 -15.76 4.71
N PHE A 21 -4.38 -16.38 3.61
CA PHE A 21 -3.46 -17.12 2.74
C PHE A 21 -2.42 -16.22 2.09
N ASP A 22 -2.73 -14.95 1.83
CA ASP A 22 -1.76 -13.98 1.32
C ASP A 22 -0.65 -13.70 2.35
N GLN A 23 -1.00 -13.59 3.63
CA GLN A 23 0.00 -13.48 4.70
C GLN A 23 0.83 -14.76 4.86
N LEU A 24 0.23 -15.93 4.63
CA LEU A 24 0.95 -17.19 4.60
C LEU A 24 1.93 -17.25 3.42
N ALA A 25 1.48 -16.86 2.22
CA ALA A 25 2.32 -16.78 1.03
C ALA A 25 3.47 -15.80 1.24
N ALA A 26 3.21 -14.63 1.83
CA ALA A 26 4.23 -13.64 2.18
C ALA A 26 5.25 -14.15 3.21
N LYS A 27 4.88 -15.07 4.11
CA LYS A 27 5.85 -15.73 5.00
C LYS A 27 6.70 -16.77 4.28
N LEU A 28 6.15 -17.42 3.26
CA LEU A 28 6.85 -18.45 2.49
C LEU A 28 7.77 -17.85 1.43
N ASP A 29 7.35 -16.76 0.81
CA ASP A 29 8.09 -15.99 -0.18
C ASP A 29 7.95 -14.48 0.08
N PRO A 30 8.79 -13.93 0.97
CA PRO A 30 8.73 -12.52 1.35
C PRO A 30 9.04 -11.57 0.19
N GLU A 31 9.89 -11.99 -0.75
CA GLU A 31 10.30 -11.16 -1.88
C GLU A 31 9.18 -11.03 -2.91
N ALA A 32 8.56 -12.15 -3.30
CA ALA A 32 7.41 -12.13 -4.19
C ALA A 32 6.25 -11.30 -3.60
N ALA A 33 5.96 -11.46 -2.30
CA ALA A 33 4.92 -10.67 -1.65
C ALA A 33 5.24 -9.17 -1.55
N ALA A 34 6.52 -8.80 -1.42
CA ALA A 34 6.93 -7.40 -1.48
C ALA A 34 6.77 -6.82 -2.90
N ILE A 35 7.03 -7.62 -3.93
CA ILE A 35 6.78 -7.26 -5.34
C ILE A 35 5.27 -7.07 -5.58
N ASP A 36 4.41 -7.97 -5.10
CA ASP A 36 2.95 -7.85 -5.21
C ASP A 36 2.45 -6.56 -4.52
N ALA A 37 2.96 -6.25 -3.32
CA ALA A 37 2.64 -5.00 -2.63
C ALA A 37 3.06 -3.76 -3.43
N CYS A 38 4.20 -3.82 -4.14
CA CYS A 38 4.61 -2.76 -5.06
C CYS A 38 3.64 -2.61 -6.25
N GLU A 39 3.12 -3.70 -6.79
CA GLU A 39 2.12 -3.65 -7.87
C GLU A 39 0.80 -3.05 -7.42
N ASP A 40 0.34 -3.40 -6.22
CA ASP A 40 -0.89 -2.83 -5.67
C ASP A 40 -0.75 -1.34 -5.31
N ALA A 41 0.44 -0.91 -4.86
CA ALA A 41 0.75 0.50 -4.70
C ALA A 41 0.72 1.26 -6.04
N ASP A 42 1.29 0.69 -7.11
CA ASP A 42 1.25 1.26 -8.46
C ASP A 42 -0.19 1.31 -9.02
N ARG A 43 -1.00 0.29 -8.73
CA ARG A 43 -2.43 0.27 -9.07
C ARG A 43 -3.19 1.40 -8.38
N ALA A 44 -3.00 1.57 -7.08
CA ALA A 44 -3.61 2.65 -6.30
C ALA A 44 -3.24 4.03 -6.87
N TRP A 45 -1.97 4.23 -7.25
CA TRP A 45 -1.50 5.46 -7.89
C TRP A 45 -2.22 5.74 -9.21
N ASN A 46 -2.30 4.74 -10.09
CA ASN A 46 -2.96 4.89 -11.39
C ASN A 46 -4.46 5.18 -11.26
N GLU A 47 -5.12 4.60 -10.26
CA GLU A 47 -6.54 4.85 -9.98
C GLU A 47 -6.80 6.25 -9.40
N ARG A 48 -5.82 6.85 -8.70
CA ARG A 48 -5.93 8.25 -8.23
C ARG A 48 -6.16 9.20 -9.40
N GLY A 49 -5.39 9.06 -10.48
CA GLY A 49 -5.53 9.90 -11.67
C GLY A 49 -6.91 9.78 -12.33
N ARG A 50 -7.48 8.56 -12.34
CA ARG A 50 -8.85 8.32 -12.82
C ARG A 50 -9.91 8.94 -11.90
N SER A 51 -9.60 9.05 -10.61
CA SER A 51 -10.50 9.62 -9.60
C SER A 51 -10.54 11.15 -9.60
N PHE A 52 -9.71 11.83 -10.40
CA PHE A 52 -9.78 13.30 -10.53
C PHE A 52 -11.12 13.80 -11.05
N GLY A 53 -11.88 12.97 -11.78
CA GLY A 53 -13.27 13.27 -12.16
C GLY A 53 -14.24 13.42 -10.96
N LEU A 54 -13.83 12.99 -9.76
CA LEU A 54 -14.57 13.15 -8.50
C LEU A 54 -14.09 14.38 -7.70
N GLY A 55 -13.10 15.13 -8.18
CA GLY A 55 -12.43 16.21 -7.46
C GLY A 55 -11.10 15.78 -6.82
N LEU A 56 -10.17 16.74 -6.70
CA LEU A 56 -8.81 16.49 -6.21
C LEU A 56 -8.79 16.01 -4.76
N GLU A 57 -9.55 16.66 -3.87
CA GLU A 57 -9.71 16.22 -2.48
C GLU A 57 -10.08 14.73 -2.41
N GLN A 58 -11.17 14.35 -3.07
CA GLN A 58 -11.71 12.99 -3.00
C GLN A 58 -10.73 11.97 -3.60
N ALA A 59 -10.05 12.32 -4.69
CA ALA A 59 -9.01 11.47 -5.29
C ALA A 59 -7.86 11.21 -4.31
N HIS A 60 -7.40 12.23 -3.60
CA HIS A 60 -6.37 12.09 -2.57
C HIS A 60 -6.83 11.25 -1.37
N ARG A 61 -8.08 11.44 -0.90
CA ARG A 61 -8.65 10.62 0.18
C ARG A 61 -8.74 9.14 -0.19
N ILE A 62 -9.23 8.84 -1.40
CA ILE A 62 -9.34 7.46 -1.90
C ILE A 62 -7.95 6.82 -1.98
N TYR A 63 -7.00 7.55 -2.56
CA TYR A 63 -5.64 7.10 -2.74
C TYR A 63 -4.93 6.82 -1.40
N SER A 64 -5.04 7.74 -0.45
CA SER A 64 -4.51 7.58 0.91
C SER A 64 -5.01 6.28 1.55
N ARG A 65 -6.32 6.01 1.51
CA ARG A 65 -6.89 4.79 2.09
C ARG A 65 -6.34 3.52 1.46
N LYS A 66 -6.20 3.50 0.13
CA LYS A 66 -5.66 2.34 -0.61
C LYS A 66 -4.21 2.09 -0.24
N ILE A 67 -3.36 3.11 -0.28
CA ILE A 67 -1.94 2.97 0.07
C ILE A 67 -1.74 2.57 1.53
N MET A 68 -2.50 3.14 2.46
CA MET A 68 -2.43 2.75 3.88
C MET A 68 -2.89 1.30 4.10
N ALA A 69 -3.79 0.77 3.26
CA ALA A 69 -4.16 -0.64 3.32
C ALA A 69 -3.00 -1.54 2.86
N VAL A 70 -2.35 -1.22 1.74
CA VAL A 70 -1.15 -1.94 1.28
C VAL A 70 -0.04 -1.89 2.34
N ALA A 71 0.18 -0.72 2.96
CA ALA A 71 1.18 -0.55 4.02
C ALA A 71 0.90 -1.46 5.25
N LYS A 72 -0.37 -1.72 5.55
CA LYS A 72 -0.77 -2.57 6.67
C LYS A 72 -0.50 -4.04 6.39
N GLU A 73 -0.58 -4.45 5.14
CA GLU A 73 -0.54 -5.85 4.71
C GLU A 73 0.86 -6.31 4.32
N THR A 74 1.69 -5.43 3.76
CA THR A 74 3.08 -5.76 3.42
C THR A 74 3.90 -6.07 4.68
N GLU A 75 4.80 -7.04 4.60
CA GLU A 75 5.75 -7.33 5.68
C GLU A 75 7.15 -6.75 5.44
N ASP A 76 7.40 -6.18 4.25
CA ASP A 76 8.63 -5.44 3.99
C ASP A 76 8.61 -4.12 4.78
N ILE A 77 9.54 -3.98 5.72
CA ILE A 77 9.59 -2.84 6.66
C ILE A 77 9.89 -1.54 5.92
N ALA A 78 10.78 -1.55 4.92
CA ALA A 78 11.16 -0.35 4.20
C ALA A 78 9.99 0.14 3.33
N LEU A 79 9.36 -0.77 2.58
CA LEU A 79 8.18 -0.50 1.78
C LEU A 79 7.00 -0.01 2.65
N LYS A 80 6.76 -0.67 3.79
CA LYS A 80 5.73 -0.29 4.77
C LYS A 80 5.84 1.16 5.21
N GLU A 81 7.03 1.61 5.60
CA GLU A 81 7.23 2.99 6.07
C GLU A 81 7.11 4.01 4.93
N LEU A 82 7.59 3.67 3.73
CA LEU A 82 7.42 4.52 2.54
C LEU A 82 5.93 4.70 2.18
N LEU A 83 5.17 3.60 2.17
CA LEU A 83 3.73 3.63 1.92
C LEU A 83 2.97 4.42 2.98
N LYS A 84 3.33 4.30 4.26
CA LYS A 84 2.72 5.12 5.33
C LYS A 84 2.97 6.61 5.11
N SER A 85 4.20 7.00 4.76
CA SER A 85 4.52 8.40 4.47
C SER A 85 3.73 8.90 3.25
N GLU A 86 3.69 8.15 2.15
CA GLU A 86 2.94 8.50 0.94
C GLU A 86 1.42 8.60 1.22
N GLY A 87 0.86 7.66 1.97
CA GLY A 87 -0.55 7.64 2.36
C GLY A 87 -0.92 8.76 3.33
N GLY A 88 -0.06 9.06 4.30
CA GLY A 88 -0.23 10.18 5.24
C GLY A 88 -0.18 11.53 4.54
N ALA A 89 0.83 11.74 3.69
CA ALA A 89 0.95 12.94 2.87
C ALA A 89 -0.24 13.12 1.92
N ALA A 90 -0.78 12.03 1.36
CA ALA A 90 -1.99 12.08 0.55
C ALA A 90 -3.24 12.49 1.36
N ALA A 91 -3.36 12.02 2.61
CA ALA A 91 -4.46 12.44 3.50
C ALA A 91 -4.36 13.94 3.82
N GLU A 92 -3.17 14.40 4.22
CA GLU A 92 -2.96 15.82 4.51
C GLU A 92 -3.16 16.70 3.27
N THR A 93 -2.75 16.23 2.09
CA THR A 93 -3.02 16.96 0.84
C THR A 93 -4.51 17.07 0.57
N ALA A 94 -5.30 16.02 0.84
CA ALA A 94 -6.75 16.11 0.73
C ALA A 94 -7.33 17.14 1.71
N ASP A 95 -6.88 17.12 2.96
CA ASP A 95 -7.36 18.07 3.96
C ASP A 95 -6.93 19.51 3.64
N ALA A 96 -5.76 19.71 3.04
CA ALA A 96 -5.32 20.99 2.51
C ALA A 96 -6.18 21.46 1.33
N TYR A 97 -6.61 20.57 0.43
CA TYR A 97 -7.60 20.94 -0.60
C TYR A 97 -8.94 21.37 0.01
N ALA A 98 -9.40 20.68 1.05
CA ALA A 98 -10.64 21.03 1.74
C ALA A 98 -10.56 22.42 2.42
N ARG A 99 -9.35 22.87 2.80
CA ARG A 99 -9.07 24.18 3.40
C ARG A 99 -8.65 25.26 2.39
N ASP A 100 -8.53 24.95 1.10
CA ASP A 100 -7.95 25.82 0.06
C ASP A 100 -6.48 26.24 0.33
N GLU A 101 -5.72 25.35 0.97
CA GLU A 101 -4.31 25.54 1.38
C GLU A 101 -3.36 24.59 0.63
N SER A 102 -3.85 23.88 -0.40
CA SER A 102 -3.07 22.83 -1.07
C SER A 102 -1.77 23.34 -1.70
N LEU A 103 -1.72 24.61 -2.11
CA LEU A 103 -0.54 25.22 -2.76
C LEU A 103 0.60 25.55 -1.78
N THR A 104 0.28 25.72 -0.49
CA THR A 104 1.25 26.03 0.57
C THR A 104 1.55 24.81 1.46
N SER A 105 0.78 23.73 1.32
CA SER A 105 0.99 22.50 2.06
C SER A 105 2.28 21.79 1.64
N GLY A 106 3.15 21.52 2.61
CA GLY A 106 4.35 20.69 2.42
C GLY A 106 4.04 19.24 2.08
N ALA A 107 2.81 18.77 2.31
CA ALA A 107 2.40 17.40 2.08
C ALA A 107 2.47 16.98 0.61
N VAL A 108 2.33 17.93 -0.34
CA VAL A 108 2.49 17.64 -1.77
C VAL A 108 3.92 17.21 -2.08
N VAL A 109 4.91 17.92 -1.52
CA VAL A 109 6.34 17.63 -1.72
C VAL A 109 6.74 16.37 -0.97
N GLU A 110 6.25 16.19 0.26
CA GLU A 110 6.48 14.98 1.04
C GLU A 110 5.94 13.74 0.31
N GLY A 111 4.69 13.79 -0.17
CA GLY A 111 4.07 12.69 -0.91
C GLY A 111 4.81 12.36 -2.19
N PHE A 112 5.27 13.36 -2.94
CA PHE A 112 6.10 13.15 -4.13
C PHE A 112 7.43 12.46 -3.80
N ASN A 113 8.12 12.90 -2.74
CA ASN A 113 9.38 12.30 -2.32
C ASN A 113 9.18 10.84 -1.85
N ALA A 114 8.12 10.58 -1.09
CA ALA A 114 7.77 9.22 -0.65
C ALA A 114 7.45 8.31 -1.83
N GLU A 115 6.66 8.77 -2.81
CA GLU A 115 6.36 8.04 -4.04
C GLU A 115 7.64 7.68 -4.82
N GLN A 116 8.58 8.63 -4.98
CA GLN A 116 9.84 8.37 -5.69
C GLN A 116 10.71 7.36 -4.94
N ALA A 117 10.79 7.47 -3.62
CA ALA A 117 11.52 6.53 -2.79
C ALA A 117 10.90 5.12 -2.86
N ARG A 118 9.57 5.01 -2.84
CA ARG A 118 8.85 3.75 -3.07
C ARG A 118 9.17 3.17 -4.45
N LYS A 119 9.04 3.94 -5.53
CA LYS A 119 9.35 3.46 -6.89
C LYS A 119 10.78 2.94 -7.02
N LYS A 120 11.74 3.64 -6.39
CA LYS A 120 13.14 3.20 -6.35
C LYS A 120 13.30 1.89 -5.60
N HIS A 121 12.66 1.75 -4.44
CA HIS A 121 12.69 0.51 -3.65
C HIS A 121 12.05 -0.66 -4.42
N CYS A 122 10.85 -0.47 -4.98
CA CYS A 122 10.17 -1.46 -5.81
C CYS A 122 10.98 -1.88 -7.04
N SER A 123 11.69 -0.94 -7.68
CA SER A 123 12.59 -1.28 -8.78
C SER A 123 13.82 -2.07 -8.34
N ALA A 124 14.26 -1.96 -7.08
CA ALA A 124 15.36 -2.74 -6.57
C ALA A 124 14.93 -4.19 -6.33
N LEU A 125 13.77 -4.40 -5.70
CA LEU A 125 13.16 -5.73 -5.50
C LEU A 125 13.01 -6.49 -6.81
N ARG A 126 12.42 -5.87 -7.85
CA ARG A 126 12.23 -6.50 -9.17
C ARG A 126 13.52 -6.84 -9.93
N LYS A 127 14.68 -6.35 -9.49
CA LYS A 127 15.99 -6.67 -10.10
C LYS A 127 16.77 -7.73 -9.32
N SER A 128 16.26 -8.09 -8.14
CA SER A 128 16.82 -9.12 -7.27
C SER A 128 16.25 -10.51 -7.59
N ASP A 129 15.07 -10.55 -8.22
CA ASP A 129 14.39 -11.69 -8.86
C ASP A 129 15.02 -12.07 -10.22
#